data_AF-A0A2T2RVQ7-F1
#
_entry.id   AF-A0A2T2RVQ7-F1
#
_cell.length_a   1.000
_cell.length_b   1.000
_cell.length_c   1.000
_cell.angle_alpha   90.00
_cell.angle_beta   90.00
_cell.angle_gamma   90.00
#
_symmetry.space_group_name_H-M   'P 1'
#
loop_
_entity.id
_entity.type
_entity.pdbx_description
1 polymer ?
#
loop_
_entity_poly.entity_id
_entity_poly.type
_entity_poly.pdbx_seq_one_letter_code
_entity_poly.pdbx_strand_id
1 'polypeptide(L)'
;MLSKRSDYSRVKTKVKKPDFFVVGAPKCGTTSLCKYLDQHPDIFISKPKEPHYFGQDLAAKPRRGRTLEKYLSLFEGAKNKVCGEGSTRYLYSKVAAKHIYDLNPDAKIIIMLRNPVDFLYSFHSQLLVDLAEDIPDFQLALEAESDRREGKRIPRDAQRPADCLYSEVAKFSEQVKRYFETFGREQVYVIIFDDFKSDIARVYRETLEFLEVDASFQFTDFKNHKPNVRIKNIALFRRKQRIKRWIISVGSLVPMFPGRAPLKKLLLKRINRIMRPASPLEKVSREPMDPELRKHLKKQFAPEVERLSNLLGRDLSHWSLD
;
A
#
# COMPACT_ATOMS: atom_id res chain seq x y z
N MET A 1 -16.86 32.95 -6.50
CA MET A 1 -17.06 32.24 -5.22
C MET A 1 -18.21 31.25 -5.37
N LEU A 2 -17.89 29.97 -5.60
CA LEU A 2 -18.82 28.86 -5.44
C LEU A 2 -18.08 27.82 -4.60
N SER A 3 -18.31 27.87 -3.29
CA SER A 3 -17.86 26.86 -2.34
C SER A 3 -18.51 25.53 -2.74
N LYS A 4 -17.76 24.66 -3.41
CA LYS A 4 -18.10 23.24 -3.54
C LYS A 4 -18.07 22.66 -2.13
N ARG A 5 -19.21 22.64 -1.44
CA ARG A 5 -19.40 21.82 -0.23
C ARG A 5 -18.88 20.41 -0.55
N SER A 6 -17.94 19.91 0.25
CA SER A 6 -17.32 18.61 -0.02
C SER A 6 -18.40 17.52 -0.02
N ASP A 7 -18.32 16.56 -0.95
CA ASP A 7 -19.25 15.44 -1.07
C ASP A 7 -19.37 14.63 0.24
N TYR A 8 -18.39 14.74 1.14
CA TYR A 8 -18.37 14.09 2.45
C TYR A 8 -19.44 14.62 3.42
N SER A 9 -19.95 15.84 3.21
CA SER A 9 -20.99 16.45 4.05
C SER A 9 -22.41 15.90 3.81
N ARG A 10 -22.61 15.12 2.74
CA ARG A 10 -23.94 14.62 2.31
C ARG A 10 -24.28 13.21 2.76
N VAL A 11 -23.38 12.49 3.46
CA VAL A 11 -23.66 11.14 3.94
C VAL A 11 -24.60 11.20 5.14
N LYS A 12 -25.92 11.22 4.88
CA LYS A 12 -26.98 11.13 5.88
C LYS A 12 -27.19 9.67 6.31
N THR A 13 -26.39 9.16 7.27
CA THR A 13 -26.70 8.05 8.21
C THR A 13 -25.45 7.69 9.03
N LYS A 14 -25.63 6.99 10.17
CA LYS A 14 -24.59 6.46 11.09
C LYS A 14 -23.60 5.49 10.41
N VAL A 15 -22.88 5.90 9.38
CA VAL A 15 -21.87 5.06 8.73
C VAL A 15 -20.52 5.31 9.40
N LYS A 16 -19.91 4.25 9.93
CA LYS A 16 -18.63 4.33 10.62
C LYS A 16 -17.53 4.75 9.65
N LYS A 17 -16.88 5.89 9.92
CA LYS A 17 -15.70 6.36 9.19
C LYS A 17 -14.44 5.69 9.77
N PRO A 18 -13.39 5.47 8.97
CA PRO A 18 -12.10 5.00 9.49
C PRO A 18 -11.48 6.04 10.43
N ASP A 19 -11.00 5.56 11.57
CA ASP A 19 -10.34 6.32 12.63
C ASP A 19 -8.82 6.43 12.37
N PHE A 20 -8.24 5.49 11.62
CA PHE A 20 -6.82 5.55 11.28
C PHE A 20 -6.48 5.00 9.89
N PHE A 21 -5.32 5.40 9.37
CA PHE A 21 -4.83 5.08 8.04
C PHE A 21 -3.35 4.71 8.06
N VAL A 22 -3.01 3.48 7.67
CA VAL A 22 -1.62 3.10 7.36
C VAL A 22 -1.32 3.47 5.92
N VAL A 23 -0.83 4.70 5.71
CA VAL A 23 -0.78 5.35 4.38
C VAL A 23 0.40 4.93 3.52
N GLY A 24 1.40 4.27 4.10
CA GLY A 24 2.59 3.82 3.39
C GLY A 24 3.74 3.52 4.31
N ALA A 25 4.93 3.34 3.77
CA ALA A 25 5.22 3.11 2.35
C ALA A 25 5.00 1.62 1.98
N PRO A 26 4.81 1.27 0.70
CA PRO A 26 4.85 -0.14 0.30
C PRO A 26 6.22 -0.74 0.69
N LYS A 27 6.28 -2.05 0.87
CA LYS A 27 7.52 -2.79 1.23
C LYS A 27 8.19 -2.41 2.55
N CYS A 28 7.56 -1.60 3.39
CA CYS A 28 8.09 -1.16 4.68
C CYS A 28 7.41 -1.87 5.87
N GLY A 29 6.93 -3.10 5.70
CA GLY A 29 6.34 -3.88 6.81
C GLY A 29 4.86 -3.64 7.11
N THR A 30 4.20 -2.70 6.40
CA THR A 30 2.79 -2.31 6.62
C THR A 30 1.78 -3.45 6.60
N THR A 31 2.01 -4.51 5.83
CA THR A 31 1.10 -5.68 5.89
C THR A 31 1.25 -6.48 7.17
N SER A 32 2.47 -6.63 7.68
CA SER A 32 2.70 -7.32 8.95
C SER A 32 2.07 -6.49 10.08
N LEU A 33 2.32 -5.18 10.11
CA LEU A 33 1.70 -4.29 11.10
C LEU A 33 0.17 -4.39 11.07
N CYS A 34 -0.48 -4.21 9.92
CA CYS A 34 -1.94 -4.34 9.83
C CYS A 34 -2.45 -5.72 10.26
N LYS A 35 -1.69 -6.79 10.03
CA LYS A 35 -2.08 -8.13 10.50
C LYS A 35 -1.97 -8.27 12.02
N TYR A 36 -0.98 -7.64 12.64
CA TYR A 36 -0.85 -7.62 14.10
C TYR A 36 -1.99 -6.78 14.70
N LEU A 37 -2.27 -5.61 14.13
CA LEU A 37 -3.38 -4.75 14.56
C LEU A 37 -4.76 -5.43 14.41
N ASP A 38 -5.03 -6.13 13.30
CA ASP A 38 -6.33 -6.83 13.07
C ASP A 38 -6.59 -7.99 14.05
N GLN A 39 -5.63 -8.33 14.90
CA GLN A 39 -5.79 -9.33 15.97
C GLN A 39 -6.17 -8.72 17.32
N HIS A 40 -6.03 -7.41 17.47
CA HIS A 40 -6.43 -6.72 18.69
C HIS A 40 -7.97 -6.65 18.78
N PRO A 41 -8.60 -6.98 19.93
CA PRO A 41 -10.06 -7.01 20.05
C PRO A 41 -10.73 -5.66 19.78
N ASP A 42 -10.00 -4.56 20.01
CA ASP A 42 -10.50 -3.19 19.78
C ASP A 42 -10.15 -2.58 18.42
N ILE A 43 -9.46 -3.32 17.53
CA ILE A 43 -9.09 -2.79 16.21
C ILE A 43 -9.73 -3.60 15.09
N PHE A 44 -10.27 -2.90 14.10
CA PHE A 44 -10.73 -3.48 12.83
C PHE A 44 -9.93 -2.96 11.64
N ILE A 45 -9.43 -3.86 10.79
CA ILE A 45 -8.85 -3.47 9.49
C ILE A 45 -9.83 -3.78 8.35
N SER A 46 -9.98 -2.82 7.43
CA SER A 46 -10.82 -2.96 6.24
C SER A 46 -10.51 -4.23 5.42
N LYS A 47 -11.54 -4.80 4.79
CA LYS A 47 -11.41 -5.98 3.92
C LYS A 47 -11.93 -5.63 2.52
N PRO A 48 -11.06 -5.41 1.52
CA PRO A 48 -9.60 -5.64 1.52
C PRO A 48 -8.81 -4.60 2.33
N LYS A 49 -7.59 -4.95 2.74
CA LYS A 49 -6.65 -4.07 3.48
C LYS A 49 -6.35 -2.75 2.75
N GLU A 50 -6.25 -2.82 1.42
CA GLU A 50 -5.87 -1.67 0.57
C GLU A 50 -7.00 -1.35 -0.42
N PRO A 51 -8.08 -0.69 0.01
CA PRO A 51 -9.17 -0.27 -0.88
C PRO A 51 -8.70 0.79 -1.90
N HIS A 52 -7.64 1.55 -1.59
CA HIS A 52 -7.05 2.60 -2.42
C HIS A 52 -8.04 3.67 -2.86
N TYR A 53 -9.03 4.01 -2.02
CA TYR A 53 -10.09 4.96 -2.34
C TYR A 53 -9.56 6.37 -2.56
N PHE A 54 -8.73 6.89 -1.65
CA PHE A 54 -8.24 8.28 -1.63
C PHE A 54 -7.05 8.60 -2.55
N GLY A 55 -6.54 7.61 -3.29
CA GLY A 55 -5.40 7.78 -4.21
C GLY A 55 -5.84 7.89 -5.66
N GLN A 56 -6.77 8.79 -5.97
CA GLN A 56 -7.37 8.90 -7.31
C GLN A 56 -6.36 9.37 -8.37
N ASP A 57 -5.39 10.19 -7.98
CA ASP A 57 -4.29 10.70 -8.82
C ASP A 57 -3.31 9.60 -9.25
N LEU A 58 -3.29 8.46 -8.55
CA LEU A 58 -2.36 7.36 -8.83
C LEU A 58 -2.88 6.39 -9.91
N ALA A 59 -4.15 6.48 -10.32
CA ALA A 59 -4.72 5.54 -11.25
C ALA A 59 -4.63 6.06 -12.69
N ALA A 60 -4.09 5.24 -13.61
CA ALA A 60 -4.06 5.60 -15.04
C ALA A 60 -5.45 5.78 -15.66
N LYS A 61 -6.50 5.20 -15.04
CA LYS A 61 -7.89 5.37 -15.45
C LYS A 61 -8.79 5.59 -14.22
N PRO A 62 -9.82 6.45 -14.33
CA PRO A 62 -10.83 6.58 -13.28
C PRO A 62 -11.46 5.22 -13.00
N ARG A 63 -11.42 4.80 -11.74
CA ARG A 63 -12.03 3.53 -11.33
C ARG A 63 -13.54 3.71 -11.24
N ARG A 64 -14.25 3.33 -12.32
CA ARG A 64 -15.72 3.35 -12.39
C ARG A 64 -16.34 2.59 -11.20
N GLY A 65 -17.40 3.14 -10.61
CA GLY A 65 -18.17 2.50 -9.55
C GLY A 65 -17.46 2.45 -8.18
N ARG A 66 -16.49 3.33 -7.94
CA ARG A 66 -16.01 3.66 -6.59
C ARG A 66 -16.75 4.91 -6.10
N THR A 67 -17.66 4.71 -5.16
CA THR A 67 -18.34 5.81 -4.47
C THR A 67 -17.90 5.81 -3.01
N LEU A 68 -18.16 6.92 -2.32
CA LEU A 68 -17.86 7.05 -0.89
C LEU A 68 -18.66 6.02 -0.08
N GLU A 69 -19.92 5.81 -0.42
CA GLU A 69 -20.80 4.86 0.27
C GLU A 69 -20.23 3.44 0.19
N LYS A 70 -19.78 3.02 -0.99
CA LYS A 70 -19.16 1.70 -1.18
C LYS A 70 -17.82 1.56 -0.46
N TYR A 71 -17.10 2.66 -0.28
CA TYR A 71 -15.89 2.67 0.53
C TYR A 71 -16.21 2.55 2.01
N LEU A 72 -17.17 3.34 2.51
CA LEU A 72 -17.58 3.32 3.91
C LEU A 72 -18.29 2.01 4.30
N SER A 73 -18.95 1.34 3.36
CA SER A 73 -19.53 0.02 3.59
C SER A 73 -18.51 -1.06 3.94
N LEU A 74 -17.20 -0.80 3.75
CA LEU A 74 -16.13 -1.68 4.22
C LEU A 74 -16.00 -1.70 5.75
N PHE A 75 -16.62 -0.74 6.45
CA PHE A 75 -16.51 -0.52 7.89
C PHE A 75 -17.84 -0.70 8.64
N GLU A 76 -18.96 -0.89 7.94
CA GLU A 76 -20.30 -1.04 8.54
C GLU A 76 -20.39 -2.17 9.58
N GLY A 77 -19.64 -3.26 9.41
CA GLY A 77 -19.61 -4.39 10.33
C GLY A 77 -18.65 -4.26 11.51
N ALA A 78 -17.88 -3.17 11.61
CA ALA A 78 -16.82 -3.03 12.60
C ALA A 78 -17.39 -2.66 13.98
N LYS A 79 -17.47 -3.65 14.87
CA LYS A 79 -17.90 -3.48 16.28
C LYS A 79 -16.79 -3.00 17.21
N ASN A 80 -15.55 -3.05 16.74
CA ASN A 80 -14.33 -2.71 17.48
C ASN A 80 -14.26 -1.21 17.83
N LYS A 81 -13.45 -0.83 18.83
CA LYS A 81 -13.30 0.58 19.25
C LYS A 81 -12.85 1.49 18.10
N VAL A 82 -11.81 1.08 17.38
CA VAL A 82 -11.25 1.83 16.25
C VAL A 82 -11.23 0.97 14.99
N CYS A 83 -11.37 1.62 13.83
CA CYS A 83 -11.27 0.96 12.55
C CYS A 83 -10.38 1.72 11.58
N GLY A 84 -9.72 1.01 10.67
CA GLY A 84 -8.77 1.64 9.75
C GLY A 84 -8.53 0.86 8.47
N GLU A 85 -7.81 1.49 7.55
CA GLU A 85 -7.32 0.86 6.32
C GLU A 85 -5.80 1.02 6.18
N GLY A 86 -5.20 0.31 5.22
CA GLY A 86 -3.76 0.37 5.03
C GLY A 86 -3.33 0.49 3.57
N SER A 87 -3.92 1.40 2.80
CA SER A 87 -3.53 1.66 1.41
C SER A 87 -2.16 2.33 1.31
N THR A 88 -1.14 1.52 1.11
CA THR A 88 0.28 1.91 1.24
C THR A 88 0.79 2.96 0.25
N ARG A 89 0.04 3.18 -0.82
CA ARG A 89 0.41 4.14 -1.87
C ARG A 89 -0.12 5.55 -1.59
N TYR A 90 -0.95 5.73 -0.56
CA TYR A 90 -1.42 7.07 -0.20
C TYR A 90 -0.26 8.01 0.16
N LEU A 91 0.84 7.50 0.71
CA LEU A 91 2.01 8.29 1.08
C LEU A 91 2.52 9.18 -0.08
N TYR A 92 2.63 8.63 -1.29
CA TYR A 92 3.06 9.39 -2.48
C TYR A 92 1.93 9.91 -3.35
N SER A 93 0.67 9.73 -2.95
CA SER A 93 -0.45 10.46 -3.56
C SER A 93 -0.39 11.92 -3.16
N LYS A 94 -0.61 12.81 -4.12
CA LYS A 94 -0.66 14.27 -3.90
C LYS A 94 -2.01 14.71 -3.33
N VAL A 95 -3.05 13.87 -3.44
CA VAL A 95 -4.43 14.22 -3.03
C VAL A 95 -4.93 13.44 -1.82
N ALA A 96 -4.33 12.28 -1.49
CA ALA A 96 -4.84 11.39 -0.46
C ALA A 96 -4.90 12.04 0.93
N ALA A 97 -3.85 12.73 1.37
CA ALA A 97 -3.82 13.38 2.69
C ALA A 97 -5.03 14.32 2.87
N LYS A 98 -5.25 15.21 1.90
CA LYS A 98 -6.38 16.15 1.93
C LYS A 98 -7.72 15.41 1.93
N HIS A 99 -7.91 14.42 1.06
CA HIS A 99 -9.19 13.71 0.99
C HIS A 99 -9.49 12.88 2.25
N ILE A 100 -8.47 12.33 2.91
CA ILE A 100 -8.62 11.67 4.20
C ILE A 100 -9.04 12.70 5.26
N TYR A 101 -8.40 13.87 5.30
CA TYR A 101 -8.74 14.94 6.23
C TYR A 101 -10.18 15.46 6.02
N ASP A 102 -10.58 15.65 4.76
CA ASP A 102 -11.94 16.07 4.40
C ASP A 102 -13.02 15.06 4.86
N LEU A 103 -12.66 13.77 4.99
CA LEU A 103 -13.54 12.73 5.56
C LEU A 103 -13.51 12.72 7.09
N ASN A 104 -12.31 12.71 7.66
CA ASN A 104 -12.08 12.58 9.08
C ASN A 104 -10.86 13.40 9.50
N PRO A 105 -11.04 14.65 9.98
CA PRO A 105 -9.93 15.49 10.42
C PRO A 105 -9.22 14.94 11.65
N ASP A 106 -9.93 14.15 12.49
CA ASP A 106 -9.40 13.52 13.70
C ASP A 106 -8.69 12.18 13.41
N ALA A 107 -8.55 11.80 12.14
CA ALA A 107 -7.93 10.53 11.78
C ALA A 107 -6.46 10.46 12.20
N LYS A 108 -6.05 9.29 12.67
CA LYS A 108 -4.65 8.98 12.97
C LYS A 108 -3.95 8.41 11.76
N ILE A 109 -2.77 8.92 11.45
CA ILE A 109 -1.99 8.52 10.28
C ILE A 109 -0.77 7.72 10.75
N ILE A 110 -0.55 6.55 10.15
CA ILE A 110 0.63 5.73 10.39
C ILE A 110 1.44 5.64 9.09
N ILE A 111 2.71 6.00 9.18
CA ILE A 111 3.67 5.95 8.08
C ILE A 111 4.81 5.02 8.48
N MET A 112 5.08 3.98 7.70
CA MET A 112 6.26 3.12 7.87
C MET A 112 7.28 3.42 6.79
N LEU A 113 8.50 3.79 7.16
CA LEU A 113 9.57 4.13 6.23
C LEU A 113 10.72 3.13 6.33
N ARG A 114 11.44 2.94 5.23
CA ARG A 114 12.63 2.11 5.14
C ARG A 114 13.70 2.89 4.40
N ASN A 115 14.97 2.55 4.61
CA ASN A 115 16.07 3.02 3.76
C ASN A 115 15.63 3.06 2.27
N PRO A 116 15.71 4.23 1.60
CA PRO A 116 15.22 4.41 0.22
C PRO A 116 15.78 3.39 -0.78
N VAL A 117 17.06 3.05 -0.70
CA VAL A 117 17.73 2.12 -1.62
C VAL A 117 17.13 0.71 -1.49
N ASP A 118 17.05 0.25 -0.26
CA ASP A 118 16.47 -1.04 0.13
C ASP A 118 14.97 -1.13 -0.17
N PHE A 119 14.26 -0.02 0.03
CA PHE A 119 12.85 0.15 -0.34
C PHE A 119 12.67 -0.04 -1.84
N LEU A 120 13.42 0.69 -2.68
CA LEU A 120 13.27 0.65 -4.13
C LEU A 120 13.56 -0.73 -4.69
N TYR A 121 14.61 -1.39 -4.21
CA TYR A 121 14.95 -2.74 -4.64
C TYR A 121 13.85 -3.76 -4.27
N SER A 122 13.28 -3.62 -3.08
CA SER A 122 12.16 -4.44 -2.64
C SER A 122 10.87 -4.12 -3.40
N PHE A 123 10.69 -2.87 -3.81
CA PHE A 123 9.50 -2.39 -4.53
C PHE A 123 9.53 -2.80 -6.00
N HIS A 124 10.67 -2.65 -6.69
CA HIS A 124 10.91 -3.19 -8.04
C HIS A 124 10.56 -4.67 -8.12
N SER A 125 11.06 -5.49 -7.19
CA SER A 125 10.71 -6.91 -7.10
C SER A 125 9.20 -7.16 -6.96
N GLN A 126 8.48 -6.31 -6.22
CA GLN A 126 7.02 -6.38 -6.18
C GLN A 126 6.38 -5.94 -7.50
N LEU A 127 6.86 -4.89 -8.15
CA LEU A 127 6.30 -4.40 -9.41
C LEU A 127 6.42 -5.45 -10.51
N LEU A 128 7.51 -6.23 -10.55
CA LEU A 128 7.64 -7.37 -11.46
C LEU A 128 6.57 -8.43 -11.22
N VAL A 129 6.29 -8.76 -9.95
CA VAL A 129 5.23 -9.72 -9.57
C VAL A 129 3.83 -9.19 -9.91
N ASP A 130 3.63 -7.89 -9.72
CA ASP A 130 2.38 -7.19 -10.04
C ASP A 130 2.20 -6.96 -11.56
N LEU A 131 3.22 -7.28 -12.38
CA LEU A 131 3.34 -6.96 -13.81
C LEU A 131 3.29 -5.46 -14.12
N ALA A 132 3.58 -4.63 -13.12
CA ALA A 132 3.68 -3.19 -13.24
C ALA A 132 5.06 -2.75 -13.75
N GLU A 133 6.07 -3.61 -13.63
CA GLU A 133 7.42 -3.44 -14.17
C GLU A 133 7.71 -4.60 -15.13
N ASP A 134 8.44 -4.33 -16.21
CA ASP A 134 8.81 -5.32 -17.24
C ASP A 134 10.32 -5.41 -17.51
N ILE A 135 11.14 -4.59 -16.84
CA ILE A 135 12.60 -4.67 -16.83
C ILE A 135 13.06 -5.42 -15.55
N PRO A 136 13.49 -6.69 -15.64
CA PRO A 136 13.86 -7.49 -14.47
C PRO A 136 15.16 -7.07 -13.81
N ASP A 137 16.07 -6.45 -14.57
CA ASP A 137 17.30 -5.90 -14.02
C ASP A 137 17.00 -4.57 -13.32
N PHE A 138 17.44 -4.42 -12.08
CA PHE A 138 17.09 -3.24 -11.28
C PHE A 138 17.82 -1.98 -11.76
N GLN A 139 19.08 -2.09 -12.19
CA GLN A 139 19.84 -0.95 -12.69
C GLN A 139 19.24 -0.44 -13.99
N LEU A 140 18.97 -1.33 -14.95
CA LEU A 140 18.31 -0.97 -16.21
C LEU A 140 16.91 -0.37 -16.00
N ALA A 141 16.20 -0.79 -14.94
CA ALA A 141 14.90 -0.22 -14.59
C ALA A 141 15.01 1.21 -14.03
N LEU A 142 16.07 1.51 -13.26
CA LEU A 142 16.39 2.87 -12.80
C LEU A 142 16.78 3.78 -13.96
N GLU A 143 17.64 3.28 -14.86
CA GLU A 143 18.07 4.02 -16.06
C GLU A 143 16.91 4.32 -17.02
N ALA A 144 15.85 3.50 -17.01
CA ALA A 144 14.64 3.73 -17.80
C ALA A 144 13.77 4.90 -17.29
N GLU A 145 14.05 5.45 -16.11
CA GLU A 145 13.19 6.45 -15.49
C GLU A 145 13.08 7.75 -16.30
N SER A 146 14.17 8.23 -16.91
CA SER A 146 14.17 9.43 -17.76
C SER A 146 13.22 9.25 -18.96
N ASP A 147 13.35 8.14 -19.67
CA ASP A 147 12.45 7.75 -20.76
C ASP A 147 10.98 7.69 -20.29
N ARG A 148 10.73 7.12 -19.11
CA ARG A 148 9.39 7.01 -18.52
C ARG A 148 8.76 8.35 -18.20
N ARG A 149 9.54 9.35 -17.79
CA ARG A 149 9.04 10.72 -17.58
C ARG A 149 8.54 11.34 -18.88
N GLU A 150 9.16 10.99 -20.00
CA GLU A 150 8.76 11.42 -21.35
C GLU A 150 7.63 10.55 -21.93
N GLY A 151 7.08 9.59 -21.16
CA GLY A 151 6.05 8.67 -21.64
C GLY A 151 6.58 7.55 -22.54
N LYS A 152 7.90 7.39 -22.65
CA LYS A 152 8.57 6.29 -23.36
C LYS A 152 8.81 5.13 -22.39
N ARG A 153 8.97 3.91 -22.92
CA ARG A 153 9.28 2.70 -22.12
C ARG A 153 8.36 2.48 -20.89
N ILE A 154 7.09 2.90 -21.01
CA ILE A 154 6.06 2.64 -20.01
C ILE A 154 5.66 1.17 -20.09
N PRO A 155 5.75 0.39 -18.99
CA PRO A 155 5.39 -1.02 -19.03
C PRO A 155 3.94 -1.21 -19.46
N ARG A 156 3.71 -2.09 -20.43
CA ARG A 156 2.39 -2.25 -21.09
C ARG A 156 1.24 -2.53 -20.12
N ASP A 157 1.52 -3.32 -19.08
CA ASP A 157 0.52 -3.78 -18.12
C ASP A 157 0.46 -2.89 -16.85
N ALA A 158 1.25 -1.81 -16.80
CA ALA A 158 1.29 -0.89 -15.65
C ALA A 158 -0.04 -0.14 -15.50
N GLN A 159 -0.78 -0.46 -14.43
CA GLN A 159 -1.99 0.30 -14.07
C GLN A 159 -1.67 1.68 -13.47
N ARG A 160 -0.43 1.85 -13.00
CA ARG A 160 0.09 3.05 -12.33
C ARG A 160 1.53 3.27 -12.79
N PRO A 161 1.75 3.83 -13.99
CA PRO A 161 3.09 4.06 -14.52
C PRO A 161 4.00 4.87 -13.58
N ALA A 162 3.42 5.73 -12.74
CA ALA A 162 4.15 6.48 -11.72
C ALA A 162 4.86 5.60 -10.68
N ASP A 163 4.41 4.35 -10.46
CA ASP A 163 5.11 3.41 -9.57
C ASP A 163 6.53 3.08 -10.08
N CYS A 164 6.78 3.25 -11.39
CA CYS A 164 8.08 3.02 -12.05
C CYS A 164 8.97 4.27 -12.10
N LEU A 165 8.53 5.38 -11.52
CA LEU A 165 9.36 6.58 -11.29
C LEU A 165 10.02 6.46 -9.91
N TYR A 166 11.08 5.65 -9.84
CA TYR A 166 11.77 5.24 -8.62
C TYR A 166 12.20 6.41 -7.75
N SER A 167 12.78 7.45 -8.34
CA SER A 167 13.18 8.63 -7.57
C SER A 167 11.97 9.38 -6.99
N GLU A 168 10.81 9.40 -7.66
CA GLU A 168 9.60 10.05 -7.12
C GLU A 168 9.00 9.27 -5.96
N VAL A 169 8.90 7.95 -6.07
CA VAL A 169 8.31 7.12 -5.03
C VAL A 169 9.15 7.10 -3.74
N ALA A 170 10.47 7.34 -3.86
CA ALA A 170 11.41 7.42 -2.73
C ALA A 170 11.58 8.82 -2.11
N LYS A 171 10.90 9.87 -2.60
CA LYS A 171 10.91 11.22 -2.00
C LYS A 171 10.09 11.31 -0.70
N PHE A 172 10.49 10.54 0.32
CA PHE A 172 9.75 10.43 1.58
C PHE A 172 9.59 11.75 2.35
N SER A 173 10.58 12.65 2.33
CA SER A 173 10.56 13.93 3.03
C SER A 173 9.35 14.78 2.63
N GLU A 174 9.17 15.02 1.34
CA GLU A 174 8.02 15.77 0.80
C GLU A 174 6.68 15.06 1.06
N GLN A 175 6.69 13.73 1.02
CA GLN A 175 5.51 12.91 1.25
C GLN A 175 5.06 12.95 2.71
N VAL A 176 5.98 12.77 3.65
CA VAL A 176 5.73 12.86 5.10
C VAL A 176 5.33 14.28 5.49
N LYS A 177 6.04 15.29 4.97
CA LYS A 177 5.73 16.71 5.21
C LYS A 177 4.28 17.03 4.89
N ARG A 178 3.74 16.50 3.79
CA ARG A 178 2.33 16.67 3.39
C ARG A 178 1.35 16.22 4.46
N TYR A 179 1.64 15.10 5.14
CA TYR A 179 0.79 14.59 6.21
C TYR A 179 0.93 15.41 7.48
N PHE A 180 2.15 15.82 7.87
CA PHE A 180 2.34 16.74 8.99
C PHE A 180 1.65 18.08 8.78
N GLU A 181 1.70 18.66 7.59
CA GLU A 181 1.02 19.93 7.27
C GLU A 181 -0.51 19.79 7.27
N THR A 182 -1.04 18.59 6.99
CA THR A 182 -2.49 18.36 6.91
C THR A 182 -3.10 17.98 8.26
N PHE A 183 -2.44 17.11 9.04
CA PHE A 183 -2.98 16.53 10.28
C PHE A 183 -2.27 17.03 11.55
N GLY A 184 -1.16 17.76 11.42
CA GLY A 184 -0.28 18.05 12.55
C GLY A 184 0.60 16.86 12.94
N ARG A 185 1.63 17.11 13.75
CA ARG A 185 2.59 16.08 14.16
C ARG A 185 1.97 15.03 15.09
N GLU A 186 1.09 15.44 16.01
CA GLU A 186 0.48 14.55 17.01
C GLU A 186 -0.44 13.48 16.39
N GLN A 187 -1.00 13.72 15.20
CA GLN A 187 -1.85 12.76 14.49
C GLN A 187 -1.08 11.90 13.49
N VAL A 188 0.25 12.01 13.40
CA VAL A 188 1.06 11.28 12.42
C VAL A 188 2.19 10.52 13.12
N TYR A 189 2.04 9.20 13.19
CA TYR A 189 3.05 8.31 13.75
C TYR A 189 3.94 7.72 12.65
N VAL A 190 5.25 8.02 12.73
CA VAL A 190 6.25 7.53 11.77
C VAL A 190 7.07 6.40 12.38
N ILE A 191 6.94 5.21 11.81
CA ILE A 191 7.67 4.00 12.20
C ILE A 191 8.84 3.80 11.24
N ILE A 192 10.04 3.63 11.79
CA ILE A 192 11.22 3.26 11.03
C ILE A 192 11.29 1.72 10.93
N PHE A 193 11.44 1.19 9.72
CA PHE A 193 11.40 -0.24 9.46
C PHE A 193 12.50 -1.01 10.18
N ASP A 194 13.65 -0.38 10.38
CA ASP A 194 14.77 -0.92 11.16
C ASP A 194 14.35 -1.21 12.61
N ASP A 195 13.65 -0.28 13.26
CA ASP A 195 13.08 -0.49 14.60
C ASP A 195 12.03 -1.60 14.61
N PHE A 196 11.15 -1.59 13.60
CA PHE A 196 10.10 -2.59 13.48
C PHE A 196 10.71 -3.99 13.32
N LYS A 197 11.86 -4.12 12.66
CA LYS A 197 12.57 -5.38 12.51
C LYS A 197 13.32 -5.77 13.79
N SER A 198 13.93 -4.81 14.49
CA SER A 198 14.71 -5.09 15.70
C SER A 198 13.83 -5.42 16.90
N ASP A 199 12.68 -4.75 17.05
CA ASP A 199 11.79 -4.91 18.18
C ASP A 199 10.32 -4.71 17.76
N ILE A 200 9.72 -5.77 17.21
CA ILE A 200 8.32 -5.78 16.76
C ILE A 200 7.38 -5.52 17.94
N ALA A 201 7.67 -6.08 19.12
CA ALA A 201 6.81 -6.00 20.29
C ALA A 201 6.70 -4.56 20.81
N ARG A 202 7.84 -3.85 20.91
CA ARG A 202 7.87 -2.43 21.25
C ARG A 202 7.08 -1.60 20.25
N VAL A 203 7.39 -1.72 18.96
CA VAL A 203 6.72 -0.92 17.92
C VAL A 203 5.22 -1.21 17.87
N TYR A 204 4.81 -2.46 18.07
CA TYR A 204 3.41 -2.83 18.17
C TYR A 204 2.73 -2.13 19.35
N ARG A 205 3.31 -2.20 20.56
CA ARG A 205 2.80 -1.52 21.75
C ARG A 205 2.67 -0.01 21.55
N GLU A 206 3.71 0.65 21.05
CA GLU A 206 3.70 2.09 20.75
C GLU A 206 2.63 2.45 19.72
N THR A 207 2.37 1.56 18.74
CA THR A 207 1.27 1.75 17.79
C THR A 207 -0.09 1.63 18.47
N LEU A 208 -0.27 0.73 19.44
CA LEU A 208 -1.51 0.61 20.21
C LEU A 208 -1.75 1.84 21.09
N GLU A 209 -0.71 2.35 21.75
CA GLU A 209 -0.72 3.60 22.53
C GLU A 209 -1.11 4.77 21.62
N PHE A 210 -0.44 4.91 20.47
CA PHE A 210 -0.78 5.92 19.48
C PHE A 210 -2.23 5.80 19.02
N LEU A 211 -2.78 4.60 18.86
CA LEU A 211 -4.19 4.38 18.50
C LEU A 211 -5.16 4.49 19.68
N GLU A 212 -4.69 4.76 20.89
CA GLU A 212 -5.48 4.86 22.13
C GLU A 212 -6.33 3.61 22.41
N VAL A 213 -5.78 2.43 22.15
CA VAL A 213 -6.36 1.14 22.57
C VAL A 213 -5.51 0.50 23.67
N ASP A 214 -5.95 -0.63 24.21
CA ASP A 214 -5.23 -1.34 25.27
C ASP A 214 -3.84 -1.82 24.84
N ALA A 215 -2.80 -1.08 25.23
CA ALA A 215 -1.42 -1.39 24.92
C ALA A 215 -0.88 -2.62 25.67
N SER A 216 -1.61 -3.14 26.66
CA SER A 216 -1.21 -4.35 27.41
C SER A 216 -1.55 -5.64 26.66
N PHE A 217 -2.36 -5.58 25.60
CA PHE A 217 -2.73 -6.73 24.80
C PHE A 217 -1.49 -7.35 24.14
N GLN A 218 -1.06 -8.49 24.69
CA GLN A 218 0.11 -9.20 24.19
C GLN A 218 -0.26 -10.13 23.04
N PHE A 219 0.22 -9.79 21.85
CA PHE A 219 0.22 -10.69 20.72
C PHE A 219 1.58 -11.41 20.64
N THR A 220 1.60 -12.73 20.72
CA THR A 220 2.83 -13.52 20.85
C THR A 220 3.32 -14.13 19.53
N ASP A 221 2.52 -14.12 18.46
CA ASP A 221 2.85 -14.80 17.20
C ASP A 221 3.25 -13.82 16.07
N PHE A 222 4.34 -13.08 16.28
CA PHE A 222 4.92 -12.20 15.26
C PHE A 222 5.63 -12.99 14.13
N LYS A 223 4.91 -13.87 13.43
CA LYS A 223 5.44 -14.54 12.25
C LYS A 223 5.70 -13.55 11.12
N ASN A 224 6.72 -13.82 10.32
CA ASN A 224 6.93 -13.07 9.09
C ASN A 224 5.90 -13.51 8.04
N HIS A 225 4.98 -12.61 7.72
CA HIS A 225 3.77 -12.94 6.99
C HIS A 225 3.88 -12.85 5.46
N LYS A 226 5.03 -12.39 4.92
CA LYS A 226 5.20 -12.17 3.47
C LYS A 226 6.63 -12.49 3.00
N PRO A 227 6.91 -13.77 2.63
CA PRO A 227 8.17 -14.09 1.96
C PRO A 227 8.26 -13.38 0.61
N ASN A 228 9.49 -13.12 0.16
CA ASN A 228 9.74 -12.66 -1.20
C ASN A 228 9.36 -13.76 -2.20
N VAL A 229 8.83 -13.36 -3.37
CA VAL A 229 8.38 -14.30 -4.40
C VAL A 229 8.75 -13.82 -5.80
N ARG A 230 8.88 -14.76 -6.73
CA ARG A 230 9.14 -14.51 -8.16
C ARG A 230 8.16 -15.28 -9.03
N ILE A 231 7.86 -14.77 -10.22
CA ILE A 231 7.05 -15.47 -11.22
C ILE A 231 7.93 -16.51 -11.94
N LYS A 232 7.50 -17.78 -11.94
CA LYS A 232 8.22 -18.88 -12.63
C LYS A 232 8.22 -18.74 -14.15
N ASN A 233 7.06 -18.42 -14.74
CA ASN A 233 6.87 -18.27 -16.18
C ASN A 233 5.93 -17.11 -16.46
N ILE A 234 6.49 -15.99 -16.94
CA ILE A 234 5.75 -14.74 -17.13
C ILE A 234 4.67 -14.85 -18.23
N ALA A 235 4.93 -15.61 -19.30
CA ALA A 235 3.97 -15.82 -20.38
C ALA A 235 2.74 -16.59 -19.90
N LEU A 236 2.96 -17.69 -19.16
CA LEU A 236 1.89 -18.47 -18.54
C LEU A 236 1.13 -17.63 -17.51
N PHE A 237 1.84 -16.83 -16.70
CA PHE A 237 1.22 -15.96 -15.70
C PHE A 237 0.34 -14.88 -16.35
N ARG A 238 0.83 -14.21 -17.41
CA ARG A 238 0.04 -13.26 -18.21
C ARG A 238 -1.19 -13.92 -18.83
N ARG A 239 -1.04 -15.11 -19.43
CA ARG A 239 -2.17 -15.89 -19.99
C ARG A 239 -3.22 -16.19 -18.90
N LYS A 240 -2.79 -16.65 -17.73
CA LYS A 240 -3.68 -16.90 -16.57
C LYS A 240 -4.39 -15.63 -16.10
N GLN A 241 -3.68 -14.49 -16.01
CA GLN A 241 -4.31 -13.21 -15.65
C GLN A 241 -5.36 -12.77 -16.68
N ARG A 242 -5.09 -12.93 -17.98
CA ARG A 242 -6.06 -12.63 -19.05
C ARG A 242 -7.32 -13.50 -18.93
N ILE A 243 -7.16 -14.81 -18.75
CA ILE A 243 -8.28 -15.74 -18.56
C ILE A 243 -9.10 -15.34 -17.33
N LYS A 244 -8.45 -15.02 -16.20
CA LYS A 244 -9.14 -14.55 -14.99
C LYS A 244 -9.94 -13.27 -15.23
N ARG A 245 -9.36 -12.28 -15.91
CA ARG A 245 -10.06 -11.02 -16.26
C ARG A 245 -11.25 -11.28 -17.17
N TRP A 246 -11.09 -12.16 -18.17
CA TRP A 246 -12.17 -12.56 -19.07
C TRP A 246 -13.33 -13.23 -18.31
N ILE A 247 -13.03 -14.19 -17.42
CA ILE A 247 -14.06 -14.86 -16.60
C ILE A 247 -14.81 -13.88 -15.71
N ILE A 248 -14.12 -12.94 -15.07
CA ILE A 248 -14.76 -11.91 -14.24
C ILE A 248 -15.69 -11.04 -15.12
N SER A 249 -15.24 -10.68 -16.31
CA SER A 249 -16.00 -9.83 -17.25
C SER A 249 -17.25 -10.56 -17.78
N VAL A 250 -17.13 -11.82 -18.19
CA VAL A 250 -18.26 -12.67 -18.60
C VAL A 250 -19.22 -12.89 -17.42
N GLY A 251 -18.68 -13.14 -16.22
CA GLY A 251 -19.47 -13.28 -14.99
C GLY A 251 -20.24 -12.02 -14.60
N SER A 252 -19.78 -10.83 -14.99
CA SER A 252 -20.52 -9.57 -14.80
C SER A 252 -21.63 -9.33 -15.83
N LEU A 253 -21.62 -10.05 -16.95
CA LEU A 253 -22.64 -9.95 -18.01
C LEU A 253 -23.84 -10.91 -17.79
N VAL A 254 -23.71 -11.90 -16.91
CA VAL A 254 -24.83 -12.78 -16.55
C VAL A 254 -25.85 -12.00 -15.71
N PRO A 255 -27.10 -11.81 -16.18
CA PRO A 255 -28.12 -11.03 -15.49
C PRO A 255 -28.38 -11.55 -14.07
N MET A 256 -28.64 -10.61 -13.16
CA MET A 256 -28.97 -10.90 -11.77
C MET A 256 -30.41 -11.43 -11.69
N PHE A 257 -30.63 -12.68 -12.08
CA PHE A 257 -31.92 -13.33 -11.84
C PHE A 257 -32.07 -13.59 -10.33
N PRO A 258 -33.04 -12.95 -9.64
CA PRO A 258 -33.28 -13.18 -8.23
C PRO A 258 -33.64 -14.66 -8.04
N GLY A 259 -32.75 -15.41 -7.38
CA GLY A 259 -32.88 -16.86 -7.19
C GLY A 259 -31.65 -17.70 -7.61
N ARG A 260 -30.76 -17.17 -8.48
CA ARG A 260 -29.56 -17.91 -8.94
C ARG A 260 -28.21 -17.41 -8.40
N ALA A 261 -28.22 -16.44 -7.49
CA ALA A 261 -27.01 -15.96 -6.81
C ALA A 261 -26.17 -17.08 -6.12
N PRO A 262 -26.78 -18.10 -5.46
CA PRO A 262 -26.03 -19.21 -4.89
C PRO A 262 -25.35 -20.06 -5.96
N LEU A 263 -26.05 -20.31 -7.08
CA LEU A 263 -25.57 -21.10 -8.20
C LEU A 263 -24.39 -20.41 -8.89
N LYS A 264 -24.47 -19.09 -9.13
CA LYS A 264 -23.35 -18.27 -9.65
C LYS A 264 -22.13 -18.32 -8.72
N LYS A 265 -22.34 -18.18 -7.41
CA LYS A 265 -21.26 -18.27 -6.41
C LYS A 265 -20.62 -19.67 -6.43
N LEU A 266 -21.41 -20.72 -6.61
CA LEU A 266 -20.94 -22.11 -6.70
C LEU A 266 -20.17 -22.38 -8.00
N LEU A 267 -20.66 -21.86 -9.13
CA LEU A 267 -20.07 -22.01 -10.45
C LEU A 267 -18.75 -21.24 -10.56
N LEU A 268 -18.71 -20.00 -10.05
CA LEU A 268 -17.46 -19.23 -9.91
C LEU A 268 -16.48 -19.90 -8.93
N LYS A 269 -16.96 -20.48 -7.83
CA LYS A 269 -16.13 -21.27 -6.91
C LYS A 269 -15.55 -22.53 -7.59
N ARG A 270 -16.34 -23.25 -8.40
CA ARG A 270 -15.90 -24.42 -9.16
C ARG A 270 -14.91 -24.05 -10.26
N ILE A 271 -15.18 -23.02 -11.05
CA ILE A 271 -14.24 -22.46 -12.03
C ILE A 271 -12.94 -22.03 -11.33
N ASN A 272 -13.02 -21.30 -10.22
CA ASN A 272 -11.82 -20.91 -9.46
C ASN A 272 -11.07 -22.09 -8.85
N ARG A 273 -11.73 -23.22 -8.57
CA ARG A 273 -11.12 -24.44 -8.03
C ARG A 273 -10.44 -25.26 -9.12
N ILE A 274 -11.10 -25.43 -10.27
CA ILE A 274 -10.56 -26.11 -11.46
C ILE A 274 -9.40 -25.31 -12.05
N MET A 275 -9.51 -23.97 -12.06
CA MET A 275 -8.42 -23.07 -12.41
C MET A 275 -7.50 -22.73 -11.22
N ARG A 276 -7.39 -23.59 -10.20
CA ARG A 276 -6.40 -23.43 -9.12
C ARG A 276 -5.20 -24.36 -9.36
N PRO A 277 -4.36 -24.12 -10.39
CA PRO A 277 -3.11 -24.85 -10.53
C PRO A 277 -2.12 -24.40 -9.44
N ALA A 278 -0.99 -25.11 -9.36
CA ALA A 278 0.16 -24.71 -8.55
C ALA A 278 0.43 -23.20 -8.69
N SER A 279 0.76 -22.56 -7.56
CA SER A 279 1.07 -21.14 -7.50
C SER A 279 2.08 -20.79 -8.60
N PRO A 280 1.76 -19.85 -9.51
CA PRO A 280 2.73 -19.38 -10.51
C PRO A 280 3.89 -18.60 -9.87
N LEU A 281 3.78 -18.33 -8.56
CA LEU A 281 4.75 -17.67 -7.73
C LEU A 281 5.55 -18.71 -6.94
N GLU A 282 6.86 -18.54 -6.94
CA GLU A 282 7.83 -19.29 -6.15
C GLU A 282 8.33 -18.44 -5.00
N LYS A 283 8.51 -19.03 -3.81
CA LYS A 283 9.23 -18.38 -2.73
C LYS A 283 10.72 -18.42 -3.06
N VAL A 284 11.36 -17.26 -3.09
CA VAL A 284 12.80 -17.14 -3.37
C VAL A 284 13.41 -16.14 -2.42
N SER A 285 14.66 -16.34 -2.03
CA SER A 285 15.47 -15.25 -1.47
C SER A 285 15.61 -14.17 -2.54
N ARG A 286 15.68 -12.91 -2.10
CA ARG A 286 16.07 -11.84 -3.02
C ARG A 286 17.58 -11.92 -3.19
N GLU A 287 18.05 -11.89 -4.43
CA GLU A 287 19.47 -11.73 -4.71
C GLU A 287 19.97 -10.43 -4.05
N PRO A 288 21.21 -10.40 -3.54
CA PRO A 288 21.77 -9.15 -3.05
C PRO A 288 21.92 -8.16 -4.21
N MET A 289 21.71 -6.89 -3.92
CA MET A 289 22.02 -5.81 -4.87
C MET A 289 23.53 -5.75 -5.07
N ASP A 290 23.96 -5.46 -6.30
CA ASP A 290 25.35 -5.14 -6.60
C ASP A 290 25.90 -4.07 -5.60
N PRO A 291 27.06 -4.31 -4.96
CA PRO A 291 27.60 -3.39 -3.96
C PRO A 291 27.91 -1.99 -4.49
N GLU A 292 28.42 -1.87 -5.72
CA GLU A 292 28.75 -0.58 -6.32
C GLU A 292 27.48 0.19 -6.68
N LEU A 293 26.46 -0.49 -7.22
CA LEU A 293 25.14 0.11 -7.41
C LEU A 293 24.54 0.58 -6.08
N ARG A 294 24.62 -0.22 -5.02
CA ARG A 294 24.15 0.17 -3.68
C ARG A 294 24.85 1.43 -3.20
N LYS A 295 26.18 1.49 -3.31
CA LYS A 295 27.00 2.64 -2.94
C LYS A 295 26.59 3.89 -3.72
N HIS A 296 26.44 3.75 -5.04
CA HIS A 296 25.98 4.84 -5.90
C HIS A 296 24.61 5.37 -5.48
N LEU A 297 23.64 4.48 -5.23
CA LEU A 297 22.30 4.87 -4.81
C LEU A 297 22.27 5.50 -3.41
N LYS A 298 23.07 5.00 -2.46
CA LYS A 298 23.21 5.63 -1.13
C LYS A 298 23.66 7.08 -1.26
N LYS A 299 24.70 7.33 -2.08
CA LYS A 299 25.18 8.69 -2.37
C LYS A 299 24.10 9.54 -3.04
N GLN A 300 23.37 8.99 -4.01
CA GLN A 300 22.29 9.69 -4.71
C GLN A 300 21.14 10.09 -3.77
N PHE A 301 20.75 9.22 -2.83
CA PHE A 301 19.66 9.47 -1.89
C PHE A 301 20.10 10.15 -0.58
N ALA A 302 21.39 10.42 -0.37
CA ALA A 302 21.87 11.08 0.84
C ALA A 302 21.18 12.42 1.15
N PRO A 303 20.96 13.33 0.17
CA PRO A 303 20.22 14.57 0.44
C PRO A 303 18.75 14.34 0.83
N GLU A 304 18.14 13.25 0.35
CA GLU A 304 16.78 12.87 0.74
C GLU A 304 16.73 12.33 2.17
N VAL A 305 17.72 11.51 2.54
CA VAL A 305 17.88 10.98 3.90
C VAL A 305 18.12 12.11 4.90
N GLU A 306 18.98 13.08 4.57
CA GLU A 306 19.24 14.26 5.42
C GLU A 306 17.97 15.09 5.64
N ARG A 307 17.25 15.43 4.57
CA ARG A 307 15.97 16.17 4.65
C ARG A 307 14.95 15.42 5.51
N LEU A 308 14.84 14.11 5.33
CA LEU A 308 13.94 13.28 6.13
C LEU A 308 14.36 13.24 7.60
N SER A 309 15.67 13.13 7.88
CA SER A 309 16.22 13.10 9.25
C SER A 309 15.87 14.39 10.00
N ASN A 310 16.10 15.53 9.36
CA ASN A 310 15.75 16.85 9.89
C ASN A 310 14.25 17.00 10.10
N LEU A 311 13.43 16.55 9.15
CA LEU A 311 11.96 16.62 9.25
C LEU A 311 11.42 15.81 10.44
N LEU A 312 12.00 14.63 10.68
CA LEU A 312 11.60 13.72 11.75
C LEU A 312 12.26 14.05 13.10
N GLY A 313 13.32 14.88 13.13
CA GLY A 313 14.13 15.09 14.33
C GLY A 313 14.84 13.82 14.77
N ARG A 314 15.23 12.96 13.82
CA ARG A 314 15.82 11.64 14.07
C ARG A 314 16.99 11.40 13.14
N ASP A 315 18.10 10.91 13.68
CA ASP A 315 19.27 10.54 12.88
C ASP A 315 18.98 9.28 12.03
N LEU A 316 19.03 9.45 10.70
CA LEU A 316 18.95 8.36 9.72
C LEU A 316 20.22 8.28 8.86
N SER A 317 21.32 8.92 9.26
CA SER A 317 22.58 8.97 8.50
C SER A 317 23.11 7.59 8.12
N HIS A 318 22.91 6.58 8.97
CA HIS A 318 23.22 5.17 8.70
C HIS A 318 22.56 4.60 7.43
N TRP A 319 21.53 5.27 6.87
CA TRP A 319 20.95 4.90 5.57
C TRP A 319 21.77 5.34 4.36
N SER A 320 22.61 6.38 4.53
CA SER A 320 23.42 6.99 3.46
C SER A 320 24.93 6.79 3.63
N LEU A 321 25.40 6.39 4.81
CA LEU A 321 26.80 6.03 5.07
C LEU A 321 27.18 4.72 4.36
N ASP A 322 28.43 4.59 3.92
CA ASP A 322 28.95 3.41 3.19
C ASP A 322 28.89 2.12 4.00
#